data_AF-A0A945X1P4-F1
#
_entry.id   AF-A0A945X1P4-F1
#
_cell.length_a   1.000
_cell.length_b   1.000
_cell.length_c   1.000
_cell.angle_alpha   90.00
_cell.angle_beta   90.00
_cell.angle_gamma   90.00
#
_symmetry.space_group_name_H-M   'P 1'
#
loop_
_entity.id
_entity.type
_entity.pdbx_description
1 polymer ?
#
loop_
_entity_poly.entity_id
_entity_poly.type
_entity_poly.pdbx_seq_one_letter_code
_entity_poly.pdbx_strand_id
1 'polypeptide(L)' 'MSDLNVQLCPETGICSIIKADGSKVDLMPDEVGQVRDASGNAKAIKEALGQIDPGFAEGLAVEEIRQVSTKLK' A
#
# COMPACT_ATOMS: atom_id res chain seq x y z
N MET A 1 16.35 5.69 3.20
CA MET A 1 15.56 4.46 2.90
C MET A 1 14.30 4.56 3.73
N SER A 2 13.18 4.91 3.13
CA SER A 2 11.89 4.92 3.83
C SER A 2 11.45 3.48 3.98
N ASP A 3 11.41 2.99 5.22
CA ASP A 3 10.90 1.66 5.53
C ASP A 3 9.39 1.77 5.66
N LEU A 4 8.65 1.20 4.68
CA LEU A 4 7.21 1.06 4.83
C LEU A 4 6.93 -0.14 5.72
N ASN A 5 6.23 0.09 6.81
CA ASN A 5 5.73 -0.99 7.64
C ASN A 5 4.39 -1.48 7.06
N VAL A 6 4.43 -2.64 6.40
CA VAL A 6 3.26 -3.28 5.81
C VAL A 6 2.82 -4.41 6.75
N GLN A 7 1.64 -4.26 7.35
CA GLN A 7 1.05 -5.22 8.28
C GLN A 7 -0.21 -5.83 7.67
N LEU A 8 -0.15 -7.09 7.28
CA LEU A 8 -1.32 -7.85 6.85
C LEU A 8 -1.95 -8.55 8.07
N CYS A 9 -3.23 -8.29 8.32
CA CYS A 9 -4.02 -9.02 9.31
C CYS A 9 -4.64 -10.27 8.66
N PRO A 10 -4.18 -11.49 8.99
CA PRO A 10 -4.70 -12.72 8.38
C PRO A 10 -6.13 -13.06 8.82
N GLU A 11 -6.58 -12.54 9.97
CA GLU A 11 -7.92 -12.80 10.52
C GLU A 11 -9.01 -12.01 9.78
N THR A 12 -8.72 -10.78 9.36
CA THR A 12 -9.67 -9.87 8.71
C THR A 12 -9.37 -9.66 7.23
N GLY A 13 -8.18 -10.02 6.77
CA GLY A 13 -7.71 -9.75 5.41
C GLY A 13 -7.34 -8.29 5.14
N ILE A 14 -7.35 -7.44 6.18
CA ILE A 14 -7.01 -6.01 6.09
C ILE A 14 -5.48 -5.87 6.02
N CYS A 15 -4.98 -4.92 5.23
CA CYS A 15 -3.57 -4.55 5.20
C CYS A 15 -3.38 -3.11 5.64
N SER A 16 -2.60 -2.87 6.68
CA SER A 16 -2.20 -1.54 7.11
C SER A 16 -0.81 -1.22 6.57
N ILE A 17 -0.67 -0.12 5.83
CA ILE A 17 0.63 0.38 5.37
C ILE A 17 0.94 1.65 6.15
N ILE A 18 2.00 1.63 6.94
CA ILE A 18 2.43 2.74 7.79
C ILE A 18 3.77 3.28 7.26
N LYS A 19 3.83 4.59 7.05
CA LYS A 19 5.03 5.34 6.68
C LYS A 19 5.82 5.74 7.92
N ALA A 20 7.12 5.97 7.74
CA ALA A 20 8.00 6.47 8.80
C ALA A 20 7.55 7.83 9.38
N ASP A 21 6.84 8.64 8.60
CA ASP A 21 6.25 9.93 9.00
C ASP A 21 5.01 9.78 9.92
N GLY A 22 4.53 8.55 10.14
CA GLY A 22 3.34 8.26 10.96
C GLY A 22 2.03 8.24 10.17
N SER A 23 2.06 8.67 8.90
CA SER A 23 0.94 8.46 7.97
C SER A 23 0.67 6.96 7.80
N LYS A 24 -0.60 6.55 7.92
CA LYS A 24 -1.02 5.16 7.66
C LYS A 24 -2.21 5.12 6.71
N VAL A 25 -2.30 4.05 5.93
CA VAL A 25 -3.49 3.68 5.18
C VAL A 25 -3.89 2.26 5.57
N ASP A 26 -5.18 2.06 5.80
CA ASP A 26 -5.77 0.74 6.05
C ASP A 26 -6.52 0.32 4.78
N LEU A 27 -6.07 -0.76 4.16
CA LEU A 27 -6.70 -1.38 3.00
C LEU A 27 -7.61 -2.50 3.47
N MET A 28 -8.89 -2.44 3.09
CA MET A 28 -9.83 -3.54 3.20
C MET A 28 -9.40 -4.72 2.32
N PRO A 29 -9.84 -5.95 2.62
CA PRO A 29 -9.46 -7.15 1.84
C PRO A 29 -9.68 -7.03 0.33
N ASP A 30 -10.73 -6.33 -0.11
CA ASP A 30 -11.00 -6.10 -1.54
C ASP A 30 -9.92 -5.20 -2.18
N GLU A 31 -9.57 -4.10 -1.49
CA GLU A 31 -8.54 -3.15 -1.89
C GLU A 31 -7.14 -3.77 -1.84
N VAL A 32 -6.87 -4.63 -0.85
CA VAL A 32 -5.65 -5.46 -0.79
C VAL A 32 -5.56 -6.33 -2.03
N GLY A 33 -6.67 -6.94 -2.45
CA GLY A 33 -6.76 -7.69 -3.70
C GLY A 33 -6.37 -6.84 -4.92
N GLN A 34 -6.90 -5.62 -5.02
CA GLN A 34 -6.59 -4.69 -6.12
C GLN A 34 -5.11 -4.27 -6.12
N VAL A 35 -4.54 -3.93 -4.97
CA VAL A 35 -3.11 -3.56 -4.87
C VAL A 35 -2.22 -4.77 -5.14
N ARG A 36 -2.64 -5.97 -4.74
CA ARG A 36 -1.91 -7.21 -5.00
C ARG A 36 -1.95 -7.61 -6.47
N ASP A 37 -3.08 -7.41 -7.15
CA ASP A 37 -3.20 -7.62 -8.60
C ASP A 37 -2.38 -6.60 -9.39
N ALA A 38 -2.35 -5.35 -8.91
CA ALA A 38 -1.47 -4.30 -9.40
C ALA A 38 0.02 -4.53 -9.06
N SER A 39 0.38 -5.59 -8.32
CA SER A 39 1.76 -5.89 -7.94
C SER A 39 2.62 -6.11 -9.20
N GLY A 40 3.69 -5.32 -9.33
CA GLY A 40 4.53 -5.24 -10.53
C GLY A 40 4.30 -4.00 -11.38
N ASN A 41 3.22 -3.24 -11.13
CA ASN A 41 2.96 -1.97 -11.80
C ASN A 41 2.80 -0.83 -10.78
N ALA A 42 3.89 -0.06 -10.59
CA ALA A 42 3.91 1.04 -9.65
C ALA A 42 2.83 2.10 -9.92
N LYS A 43 2.44 2.30 -11.18
CA LYS A 43 1.37 3.24 -11.51
C LYS A 43 0.02 2.74 -11.02
N ALA A 44 -0.30 1.47 -11.26
CA ALA A 44 -1.54 0.85 -10.83
C ALA A 44 -1.65 0.80 -9.30
N ILE A 45 -0.55 0.50 -8.59
CA ILE A 45 -0.52 0.55 -7.11
C ILE A 45 -0.79 1.98 -6.62
N LYS A 46 -0.17 2.99 -7.25
CA LYS A 46 -0.40 4.38 -6.87
C LYS A 46 -1.84 4.82 -7.12
N GLU A 47 -2.43 4.41 -8.24
CA GLU A 47 -3.84 4.66 -8.54
C GLU A 47 -4.75 3.98 -7.52
N ALA A 48 -4.54 2.69 -7.23
CA ALA A 48 -5.31 1.96 -6.22
C ALA A 48 -5.21 2.63 -4.85
N LEU A 49 -4.00 2.93 -4.37
CA LEU A 49 -3.80 3.65 -3.11
C LEU A 49 -4.43 5.05 -3.14
N GLY A 50 -4.42 5.73 -4.28
CA GLY A 50 -5.03 7.05 -4.43
C GLY A 50 -6.55 7.04 -4.46
N GLN A 51 -7.18 5.91 -4.81
CA GLN A 51 -8.63 5.73 -4.68
C GLN A 51 -9.05 5.53 -3.22
N ILE A 52 -8.17 4.95 -2.40
CA ILE A 52 -8.40 4.65 -0.98
C ILE A 52 -8.11 5.90 -0.14
N ASP A 53 -6.88 6.41 -0.27
CA ASP A 53 -6.39 7.59 0.42
C ASP A 53 -5.48 8.41 -0.51
N PRO A 54 -6.02 9.45 -1.17
CA PRO A 54 -5.24 10.28 -2.09
C PRO A 54 -4.09 11.01 -1.40
N GLY A 55 -4.24 11.41 -0.13
CA GLY A 55 -3.18 12.08 0.62
C GLY A 55 -1.99 11.17 0.89
N PHE A 56 -2.26 9.91 1.22
CA PHE A 56 -1.24 8.87 1.38
C PHE A 56 -0.54 8.59 0.06
N ALA A 57 -1.31 8.44 -1.03
CA ALA A 57 -0.78 8.13 -2.36
C ALA A 57 0.06 9.26 -2.97
N GLU A 58 -0.32 10.52 -2.76
CA GLU A 58 0.48 11.67 -3.18
C GLU A 58 1.82 11.72 -2.45
N GLY A 59 1.83 11.37 -1.17
CA GLY A 59 3.04 11.35 -0.36
C GLY A 59 3.96 10.16 -0.63
N LEU A 60 3.54 9.12 -1.36
CA LEU A 60 4.34 7.92 -1.61
C LEU A 60 5.38 8.15 -2.70
N ALA A 61 6.65 7.88 -2.36
CA ALA A 61 7.73 7.80 -3.32
C ALA A 61 7.63 6.53 -4.18
N VAL A 62 8.21 6.56 -5.38
CA VAL A 62 8.25 5.40 -6.30
C VAL A 62 8.91 4.18 -5.67
N GLU A 63 9.93 4.38 -4.83
CA GLU A 63 10.58 3.29 -4.09
C GLU A 63 9.66 2.68 -3.03
N GLU A 64 8.89 3.50 -2.32
CA GLU A 64 7.90 3.05 -1.34
C GLU A 64 6.81 2.21 -2.02
N ILE A 65 6.29 2.68 -3.16
CA ILE A 65 5.31 1.93 -3.98
C ILE A 65 5.86 0.55 -4.38
N ARG A 66 7.13 0.45 -4.75
CA ARG A 66 7.78 -0.83 -5.05
C ARG A 66 7.91 -1.74 -3.83
N GLN A 67 8.11 -1.19 -2.64
CA GLN A 67 8.12 -1.97 -1.40
C GLN A 67 6.73 -2.56 -1.11
N VAL A 68 5.66 -1.78 -1.28
CA VAL A 68 4.27 -2.27 -1.15
C VAL A 68 4.03 -3.49 -2.04
N SER A 69 4.38 -3.38 -3.32
CA SER A 69 4.31 -4.49 -4.29
C SER A 69 5.06 -5.74 -3.83
N THR A 70 6.23 -5.56 -3.23
CA THR A 70 7.11 -6.66 -2.80
C THR A 70 6.60 -7.34 -1.54
N LYS A 71 6.04 -6.57 -0.60
CA LYS A 71 5.53 -7.05 0.69
C LYS A 71 4.15 -7.71 0.60
N LEU A 72 3.35 -7.32 -0.39
CA LEU A 72 2.02 -7.87 -0.64
C LEU A 72 2.02 -9.12 -1.54
N LYS A 73 3.18 -9.53 -2.06
CA LYS A 73 3.35 -10.68 -2.95
C LYS A 73 3.23 -12.01 -2.20
#